data_AF-A0A616H3H8-F1
#
_entry.id   AF-A0A616H3H8-F1
#
_cell.length_a   1.000
_cell.length_b   1.000
_cell.length_c   1.000
_cell.angle_alpha   90.00
_cell.angle_beta   90.00
_cell.angle_gamma   90.00
#
_symmetry.space_group_name_H-M   'P 1'
#
loop_
_entity.id
_entity.type
_entity.pdbx_description
1 polymer ?
#
loop_
_entity_poly.entity_id
_entity_poly.type
_entity_poly.pdbx_seq_one_letter_code
_entity_poly.pdbx_strand_id
1 'polypeptide(L)'
;KFRPHAEKAERLFSQPAPDRDAIRELILLACKNMIMLLTQEDTVNLSKFISREQLSPTSAYQLVHEQVIDPLHTHLTRLVAAYTGCDANDTRMILHTHALLGEVLAFRLGKETILLRTGWPQFDEEKAELIYQTVTCHIDLILHGLTQRSLD
;
A
#
# COMPACT_ATOMS: atom_id res chain seq x y z
N LYS A 1 -5.68 8.91 7.75
CA LYS A 1 -4.88 8.92 8.99
C LYS A 1 -4.62 7.47 9.42
N PHE A 2 -3.38 7.10 9.73
CA PHE A 2 -2.97 5.70 9.95
C PHE A 2 -3.51 5.07 11.25
N ARG A 3 -3.46 5.78 12.39
CA ARG A 3 -3.88 5.22 13.69
C ARG A 3 -5.31 4.66 13.73
N PRO A 4 -6.36 5.38 13.26
CA PRO A 4 -7.72 4.81 13.23
C PRO A 4 -7.87 3.59 12.31
N HIS A 5 -7.02 3.48 11.27
CA HIS A 5 -7.01 2.34 10.36
C HIS A 5 -6.40 1.11 11.06
N ALA A 6 -5.24 1.27 11.70
CA ALA A 6 -4.64 0.21 12.51
C ALA A 6 -5.57 -0.27 13.65
N GLU A 7 -6.23 0.65 14.37
CA GLU A 7 -7.20 0.31 15.43
C GLU A 7 -8.44 -0.46 14.91
N LYS A 8 -8.85 -0.28 13.65
CA LYS A 8 -9.90 -1.10 13.04
C LYS A 8 -9.41 -2.52 12.76
N ALA A 9 -8.19 -2.64 12.26
CA ALA A 9 -7.61 -3.94 11.99
C ALA A 9 -7.33 -4.75 13.25
N GLU A 10 -6.81 -4.14 14.32
CA GLU A 10 -6.62 -4.87 15.59
C GLU A 10 -7.96 -5.37 16.16
N ARG A 11 -9.03 -4.59 16.03
CA ARG A 11 -10.39 -5.04 16.38
C ARG A 11 -10.84 -6.23 15.53
N LEU A 12 -10.53 -6.22 14.24
CA LEU A 12 -10.85 -7.32 13.34
C LEU A 12 -10.06 -8.59 13.69
N PHE A 13 -8.75 -8.46 13.94
CA PHE A 13 -7.88 -9.57 14.34
C PHE A 13 -8.22 -10.15 15.72
N SER A 14 -8.87 -9.37 16.60
CA SER A 14 -9.33 -9.86 17.91
C SER A 14 -10.58 -10.77 17.84
N GLN A 15 -11.20 -10.90 16.67
CA GLN A 15 -12.38 -11.75 16.48
C GLN A 15 -11.97 -13.23 16.33
N PRO A 16 -12.79 -14.19 16.80
CA PRO A 16 -12.47 -15.62 16.70
C PRO A 16 -12.28 -16.13 15.27
N ALA A 17 -13.00 -15.52 14.32
CA ALA A 17 -12.85 -15.74 12.88
C ALA A 17 -12.91 -14.37 12.19
N PRO A 18 -11.75 -13.73 11.94
CA PRO A 18 -11.72 -12.43 11.29
C PRO A 18 -12.37 -12.50 9.90
N ASP A 19 -13.30 -11.58 9.65
CA ASP A 19 -13.99 -11.49 8.35
C ASP A 19 -12.99 -11.12 7.25
N ARG A 20 -12.86 -12.02 6.27
CA ARG A 20 -11.93 -11.91 5.14
C ARG A 20 -12.29 -10.75 4.22
N ASP A 21 -13.58 -10.46 4.04
CA ASP A 21 -14.03 -9.33 3.23
C ASP A 21 -13.69 -8.00 3.93
N ALA A 22 -13.86 -7.94 5.24
CA ALA A 22 -13.44 -6.77 6.04
C ALA A 22 -11.91 -6.55 6.02
N ILE A 23 -11.11 -7.63 6.00
CA ILE A 23 -9.64 -7.52 5.84
C ILE A 23 -9.31 -6.91 4.48
N ARG A 24 -9.94 -7.43 3.41
CA ARG A 24 -9.77 -6.90 2.05
C ARG A 24 -10.13 -5.43 1.97
N GLU A 25 -11.26 -5.03 2.55
CA GLU A 25 -11.67 -3.63 2.60
C GLU A 25 -10.63 -2.73 3.30
N LEU A 26 -9.99 -3.21 4.37
CA LEU A 26 -8.93 -2.46 5.04
C LEU A 26 -7.68 -2.33 4.16
N ILE A 27 -7.29 -3.37 3.42
CA ILE A 27 -6.17 -3.29 2.46
C ILE A 27 -6.49 -2.23 1.40
N LEU A 28 -7.67 -2.31 0.77
CA LEU A 28 -8.09 -1.37 -0.27
C LEU A 28 -8.23 0.06 0.26
N LEU A 29 -8.72 0.25 1.48
CA LEU A 29 -8.80 1.56 2.13
C LEU A 29 -7.42 2.16 2.35
N ALA A 30 -6.43 1.36 2.73
CA ALA A 30 -5.05 1.84 2.85
C ALA A 30 -4.51 2.28 1.48
N CYS A 31 -4.71 1.46 0.43
CA CYS A 31 -4.31 1.79 -0.94
C CYS A 31 -5.00 3.06 -1.45
N LYS A 32 -6.31 3.21 -1.24
CA LYS A 32 -7.05 4.43 -1.61
C LYS A 32 -6.46 5.67 -0.94
N ASN A 33 -6.22 5.61 0.36
CA ASN A 33 -5.63 6.73 1.10
C ASN A 33 -4.24 7.09 0.59
N MET A 34 -3.41 6.09 0.26
CA MET A 34 -2.09 6.32 -0.32
C MET A 34 -2.19 6.93 -1.71
N ILE A 35 -3.06 6.42 -2.59
CA ILE A 35 -3.27 6.97 -3.94
C ILE A 35 -3.70 8.43 -3.86
N MET A 36 -4.70 8.75 -3.03
CA MET A 36 -5.18 10.13 -2.86
C MET A 36 -4.07 11.05 -2.34
N LEU A 37 -3.24 10.59 -1.39
CA LEU A 37 -2.10 11.37 -0.91
C LEU A 37 -1.03 11.56 -2.01
N LEU A 38 -0.81 10.52 -2.82
CA LEU A 38 0.22 10.45 -3.86
C LEU A 38 -0.22 11.03 -5.21
N THR A 39 -1.44 11.54 -5.34
CA THR A 39 -1.88 12.31 -6.51
C THR A 39 -1.97 13.81 -6.24
N GLN A 40 -1.89 14.25 -4.98
CA GLN A 40 -1.90 15.67 -4.62
C GLN A 40 -0.54 16.36 -4.82
N GLU A 41 -0.54 17.59 -5.36
CA GLU A 41 0.70 18.34 -5.65
C GLU A 41 1.47 18.78 -4.41
N ASP A 42 0.78 19.09 -3.31
CA ASP A 42 1.37 19.53 -2.04
C ASP A 42 2.26 18.46 -1.40
N THR A 43 2.06 17.19 -1.72
CA THR A 43 2.89 16.08 -1.22
C THR A 43 4.11 15.77 -2.09
N VAL A 44 4.31 16.47 -3.21
CA VAL A 44 5.44 16.19 -4.15
C VAL A 44 6.79 16.41 -3.50
N ASN A 45 6.96 17.46 -2.69
CA ASN A 45 8.23 17.74 -2.01
C ASN A 45 8.56 16.66 -0.97
N LEU A 46 7.54 16.14 -0.27
CA LEU A 46 7.70 15.00 0.62
C LEU A 46 8.17 13.77 -0.17
N SER A 47 7.56 13.46 -1.31
CA SER A 47 8.01 12.34 -2.15
C SER A 47 9.45 12.51 -2.63
N LYS A 48 9.86 13.69 -3.08
CA LYS A 48 11.25 13.96 -3.47
C LYS A 48 12.23 13.73 -2.32
N PHE A 49 11.88 14.17 -1.11
CA PHE A 49 12.67 13.94 0.09
C PHE A 49 12.83 12.44 0.36
N ILE A 50 11.73 11.70 0.40
CA ILE A 50 11.73 10.25 0.66
C ILE A 50 12.47 9.47 -0.43
N SER A 51 12.27 9.79 -1.71
CA SER A 51 12.98 9.14 -2.81
C SER A 51 14.50 9.30 -2.71
N ARG A 52 14.97 10.50 -2.32
CA ARG A 52 16.41 10.74 -2.12
C ARG A 52 16.93 9.91 -0.95
N GLU A 53 16.23 9.95 0.19
CA GLU A 53 16.59 9.18 1.39
C GLU A 53 16.54 7.66 1.15
N GLN A 54 15.69 7.16 0.25
CA GLN A 54 15.65 5.74 -0.10
C GLN A 54 16.90 5.29 -0.87
N LEU A 55 17.46 6.16 -1.72
CA LEU A 55 18.62 5.88 -2.57
C LEU A 55 19.95 6.19 -1.88
N SER A 56 19.95 7.16 -0.98
CA SER A 56 21.10 7.55 -0.17
C SER A 56 20.65 7.82 1.27
N PRO A 57 20.48 6.76 2.08
CA PRO A 57 19.91 6.88 3.41
C PRO A 57 20.79 7.67 4.37
N THR A 58 20.16 8.54 5.14
CA THR A 58 20.76 9.21 6.29
C THR A 58 19.99 8.87 7.57
N SER A 59 20.38 9.45 8.71
CA SER A 59 19.62 9.35 9.96
C SER A 59 18.18 9.87 9.81
N ALA A 60 17.91 10.74 8.83
CA ALA A 60 16.56 11.21 8.54
C ALA A 60 15.67 10.09 7.99
N TYR A 61 16.16 9.25 7.08
CA TYR A 61 15.43 8.07 6.63
C TYR A 61 15.08 7.15 7.80
N GLN A 62 16.05 6.88 8.68
CA GLN A 62 15.84 5.99 9.83
C GLN A 62 14.71 6.49 10.73
N LEU A 63 14.65 7.79 11.02
CA LEU A 63 13.58 8.39 11.81
C LEU A 63 12.21 8.21 11.14
N VAL A 64 12.13 8.48 9.84
CA VAL A 64 10.87 8.30 9.07
C VAL A 64 10.48 6.83 8.99
N HIS A 65 11.46 5.95 8.85
CA HIS A 65 11.25 4.52 8.77
C HIS A 65 10.62 4.00 10.06
N GLU A 66 11.26 4.26 11.21
CA GLU A 66 10.80 3.81 12.53
C GLU A 66 9.43 4.37 12.90
N GLN A 67 9.13 5.63 12.56
CA GLN A 67 7.89 6.28 12.99
C GLN A 67 6.71 6.06 12.04
N VAL A 68 6.96 5.78 10.75
CA VAL A 68 5.90 5.80 9.73
C VAL A 68 5.96 4.59 8.81
N ILE A 69 7.09 4.34 8.14
CA ILE A 69 7.15 3.32 7.08
C ILE A 69 7.04 1.92 7.68
N ASP A 70 7.81 1.60 8.72
CA ASP A 70 7.80 0.29 9.33
C ASP A 70 6.43 -0.07 9.94
N PRO A 71 5.79 0.80 10.77
CA PRO A 71 4.45 0.52 11.26
C PRO A 71 3.44 0.30 10.13
N LEU A 72 3.45 1.12 9.08
CA LEU A 72 2.53 0.99 7.95
C LEU A 72 2.77 -0.29 7.15
N HIS A 73 4.03 -0.58 6.83
CA HIS A 73 4.40 -1.74 6.03
C HIS A 73 4.10 -3.03 6.79
N THR A 74 4.52 -3.13 8.05
CA THR A 74 4.23 -4.26 8.93
C THR A 74 2.72 -4.46 9.09
N HIS A 75 1.96 -3.36 9.24
CA HIS A 75 0.51 -3.41 9.32
C HIS A 75 -0.14 -4.02 8.06
N LEU A 76 0.29 -3.59 6.87
CA LEU A 76 -0.19 -4.14 5.61
C LEU A 76 0.22 -5.59 5.41
N THR A 77 1.45 -5.96 5.80
CA THR A 77 1.90 -7.35 5.73
C THR A 77 1.00 -8.26 6.56
N ARG A 78 0.61 -7.83 7.77
CA ARG A 78 -0.33 -8.57 8.62
C ARG A 78 -1.71 -8.72 7.99
N LEU A 79 -2.25 -7.67 7.35
CA LEU A 79 -3.54 -7.76 6.66
C LEU A 79 -3.49 -8.73 5.48
N VAL A 80 -2.46 -8.63 4.63
CA VAL A 80 -2.32 -9.49 3.45
C VAL A 80 -2.12 -10.95 3.89
N ALA A 81 -1.24 -11.19 4.86
CA ALA A 81 -1.02 -12.51 5.43
C ALA A 81 -2.30 -13.13 6.00
N ALA A 82 -3.08 -12.34 6.74
CA ALA A 82 -4.35 -12.80 7.29
C ALA A 82 -5.38 -13.12 6.19
N TYR A 83 -5.43 -12.32 5.12
CA TYR A 83 -6.31 -12.59 3.98
C TYR A 83 -5.95 -13.88 3.24
N THR A 84 -4.64 -14.15 3.09
CA THR A 84 -4.13 -15.29 2.33
C THR A 84 -3.90 -16.55 3.17
N GLY A 85 -4.05 -16.47 4.50
CA GLY A 85 -3.77 -17.58 5.42
C GLY A 85 -2.27 -17.89 5.56
N CYS A 86 -1.40 -16.89 5.35
CA CYS A 86 0.06 -17.04 5.43
C CYS A 86 0.62 -16.51 6.76
N ASP A 87 1.87 -16.84 7.07
CA ASP A 87 2.61 -16.21 8.17
C ASP A 87 3.09 -14.81 7.78
N ALA A 88 2.70 -13.80 8.57
CA ALA A 88 3.10 -12.41 8.36
C ALA A 88 4.62 -12.17 8.57
N ASN A 89 5.30 -13.06 9.29
CA ASN A 89 6.75 -12.98 9.53
C ASN A 89 7.57 -13.69 8.44
N ASP A 90 6.93 -14.40 7.51
CA ASP A 90 7.63 -15.00 6.38
C ASP A 90 8.15 -13.88 5.46
N THR A 91 9.46 -13.91 5.18
CA THR A 91 10.11 -12.99 4.25
C THR A 91 9.38 -12.89 2.91
N ARG A 92 8.83 -14.00 2.39
CA ARG A 92 8.03 -14.00 1.16
C ARG A 92 6.78 -13.14 1.28
N MET A 93 6.14 -13.13 2.45
CA MET A 93 4.95 -12.32 2.70
C MET A 93 5.30 -10.82 2.79
N ILE A 94 6.45 -10.49 3.38
CA ILE A 94 7.01 -9.13 3.34
C ILE A 94 7.28 -8.70 1.90
N LEU A 95 7.88 -9.56 1.07
CA LEU A 95 8.17 -9.27 -0.34
C LEU A 95 6.90 -9.11 -1.19
N HIS A 96 5.90 -9.97 -1.02
CA HIS A 96 4.61 -9.83 -1.70
C HIS A 96 3.90 -8.52 -1.33
N THR A 97 3.96 -8.15 -0.05
CA THR A 97 3.40 -6.88 0.43
C THR A 97 4.17 -5.67 -0.10
N HIS A 98 5.50 -5.78 -0.21
CA HIS A 98 6.29 -4.71 -0.82
C HIS A 98 5.98 -4.53 -2.31
N ALA A 99 5.84 -5.64 -3.04
CA ALA A 99 5.53 -5.63 -4.47
C ALA A 99 4.15 -5.00 -4.77
N LEU A 100 3.10 -5.37 -4.01
CA LEU A 100 1.77 -4.76 -4.19
C LEU A 100 1.78 -3.26 -3.86
N LEU A 101 2.55 -2.85 -2.85
CA LEU A 101 2.72 -1.42 -2.52
C LEU A 101 3.41 -0.67 -3.66
N GLY A 102 4.32 -1.33 -4.36
CA GLY A 102 4.98 -0.82 -5.56
C GLY A 102 3.98 -0.36 -6.63
N GLU A 103 2.84 -1.03 -6.78
CA GLU A 103 1.80 -0.62 -7.74
C GLU A 103 1.22 0.76 -7.42
N VAL A 104 0.97 1.04 -6.14
CA VAL A 104 0.49 2.35 -5.68
C VAL A 104 1.58 3.41 -5.87
N LEU A 105 2.81 3.09 -5.48
CA LEU A 105 3.94 4.02 -5.53
C LEU A 105 4.37 4.37 -6.95
N ALA A 106 4.15 3.48 -7.92
CA ALA A 106 4.52 3.67 -9.32
C ALA A 106 3.95 4.96 -9.91
N PHE A 107 2.73 5.36 -9.55
CA PHE A 107 2.08 6.55 -10.08
C PHE A 107 2.70 7.86 -9.58
N ARG A 108 3.35 7.86 -8.41
CA ARG A 108 4.10 9.01 -7.92
C ARG A 108 5.54 9.01 -8.39
N LEU A 109 6.23 7.88 -8.25
CA LEU A 109 7.65 7.77 -8.58
C LEU A 109 7.89 7.85 -10.10
N GLY A 110 6.94 7.34 -10.89
CA GLY A 110 6.92 7.43 -12.35
C GLY A 110 5.95 8.49 -12.88
N LYS A 111 5.64 9.55 -12.10
CA LYS A 111 4.63 10.58 -12.43
C LYS A 111 4.78 11.10 -13.87
N GLU A 112 5.99 11.53 -14.24
CA GLU A 112 6.23 12.13 -15.56
C GLU A 112 5.94 11.14 -16.70
N THR A 113 6.40 9.90 -16.54
CA THR A 113 6.17 8.83 -17.53
C THR A 113 4.69 8.56 -17.73
N ILE A 114 3.91 8.41 -16.64
CA ILE A 114 2.50 8.05 -16.75
C ILE A 114 1.66 9.22 -17.27
N LEU A 115 1.96 10.47 -16.89
CA LEU A 115 1.26 11.66 -17.41
C LEU A 115 1.46 11.79 -18.92
N LEU A 116 2.71 11.67 -19.41
CA LEU A 116 3.00 11.70 -20.85
C LEU A 116 2.33 10.55 -21.62
N ARG A 117 2.30 9.34 -21.05
CA ARG A 117 1.70 8.16 -21.70
C ARG A 117 0.17 8.23 -21.78
N THR A 118 -0.47 8.78 -20.77
CA THR A 118 -1.94 8.95 -20.70
C THR A 118 -2.42 10.23 -21.39
N GLY A 119 -1.52 11.19 -21.64
CA GLY A 119 -1.87 12.52 -22.14
C GLY A 119 -2.50 13.41 -21.06
N TRP A 120 -2.37 13.05 -19.79
CA TRP A 120 -2.92 13.84 -18.69
C TRP A 120 -1.99 15.02 -18.36
N PRO A 121 -2.52 16.25 -18.25
CA PRO A 121 -1.70 17.39 -17.87
C PRO A 121 -1.22 17.30 -16.41
N GLN A 122 -2.03 16.70 -15.54
CA GLN A 122 -1.78 16.48 -14.13
C GLN A 122 -2.75 15.43 -13.59
N PHE A 123 -2.55 14.99 -12.35
CA PHE A 123 -3.55 14.21 -11.62
C PHE A 123 -4.66 15.10 -11.07
N ASP A 124 -5.86 14.54 -10.96
CA ASP A 124 -7.02 15.08 -10.26
C ASP A 124 -7.83 13.92 -9.64
N GLU A 125 -8.98 14.24 -9.03
CA GLU A 125 -9.80 13.25 -8.33
C GLU A 125 -10.33 12.14 -9.26
N GLU A 126 -10.76 12.50 -10.47
CA GLU A 126 -11.23 11.53 -11.46
C GLU A 126 -10.11 10.55 -11.87
N LYS A 127 -8.90 11.07 -12.11
CA LYS A 127 -7.72 10.25 -12.44
C LYS A 127 -7.27 9.40 -11.27
N ALA A 128 -7.33 9.93 -10.04
CA ALA A 128 -7.02 9.17 -8.83
C ALA A 128 -7.99 8.00 -8.64
N GLU A 129 -9.27 8.17 -8.95
CA GLU A 129 -10.25 7.06 -8.90
C GLU A 129 -9.96 6.00 -9.98
N LEU A 130 -9.56 6.38 -11.20
CA LEU A 130 -9.13 5.42 -12.23
C LEU A 130 -7.88 4.62 -11.81
N ILE A 131 -6.91 5.29 -11.18
CA ILE A 131 -5.73 4.63 -10.60
C ILE A 131 -6.16 3.65 -9.51
N TYR A 132 -7.07 4.07 -8.62
CA TYR A 132 -7.60 3.22 -7.56
C TYR A 132 -8.33 1.99 -8.09
N GLN A 133 -9.15 2.12 -9.13
CA GLN A 133 -9.81 0.98 -9.79
C GLN A 133 -8.81 0.01 -10.38
N THR A 134 -7.76 0.52 -11.03
CA THR A 134 -6.67 -0.30 -11.61
C THR A 134 -5.95 -1.09 -10.53
N VAL A 135 -5.49 -0.41 -9.47
CA VAL A 135 -4.78 -1.03 -8.35
C VAL A 135 -5.67 -2.03 -7.61
N THR A 136 -6.96 -1.71 -7.43
CA THR A 136 -7.92 -2.63 -6.79
C THR A 136 -8.03 -3.94 -7.56
N CYS A 137 -8.17 -3.87 -8.89
CA CYS A 137 -8.23 -5.04 -9.75
C CYS A 137 -6.99 -5.95 -9.57
N HIS A 138 -5.80 -5.36 -9.59
CA HIS A 138 -4.57 -6.14 -9.43
C HIS A 138 -4.41 -6.73 -8.02
N ILE A 139 -4.71 -5.95 -6.98
CA ILE A 139 -4.67 -6.42 -5.60
C ILE A 139 -5.61 -7.61 -5.42
N ASP A 140 -6.83 -7.56 -5.95
CA ASP A 140 -7.77 -8.68 -5.87
C ASP A 140 -7.21 -9.94 -6.52
N LEU A 141 -6.68 -9.82 -7.74
CA LEU A 141 -6.07 -10.94 -8.46
C LEU A 141 -4.89 -11.54 -7.66
N ILE A 142 -4.02 -10.70 -7.11
CA ILE A 142 -2.87 -11.13 -6.30
C ILE A 142 -3.34 -11.82 -5.03
N LEU A 143 -4.26 -11.21 -4.29
CA LEU A 143 -4.81 -11.75 -3.05
C LEU A 143 -5.48 -13.11 -3.27
N HIS A 144 -6.28 -13.26 -4.32
CA HIS A 144 -6.90 -14.53 -4.69
C HIS A 144 -5.85 -15.58 -5.09
N GLY A 145 -4.88 -15.21 -5.94
CA GLY A 145 -3.82 -16.12 -6.39
C GLY A 145 -2.91 -16.61 -5.26
N LEU A 146 -2.57 -15.73 -4.31
CA LEU A 146 -1.78 -16.09 -3.13
C LEU A 146 -2.54 -17.00 -2.17
N THR A 147 -3.85 -16.81 -2.02
CA THR A 147 -4.67 -17.68 -1.18
C THR A 147 -4.78 -19.08 -1.76
N GLN A 148 -4.86 -19.24 -3.07
CA GLN A 148 -4.91 -20.58 -3.67
C GLN A 148 -3.60 -21.34 -3.42
N ARG A 149 -2.46 -20.66 -3.57
CA ARG A 149 -1.13 -21.27 -3.37
C ARG A 149 -0.79 -21.57 -1.91
N SER A 150 -1.44 -20.94 -0.94
CA SER A 150 -1.22 -21.24 0.48
C SER A 150 -1.96 -22.52 0.93
N LEU A 151 -2.90 -23.01 0.12
CA LEU A 151 -3.62 -24.26 0.33
C LEU A 151 -2.89 -25.48 -0.28
N ASP A 152 -1.87 -25.24 -1.10
CA ASP A 152 -0.99 -26.25 -1.73
C ASP A 152 0.23 -26.55 -0.83
#